data_AF-A0A4Y2K7D4-F1
#
_entry.id   AF-A0A4Y2K7D4-F1
#
_cell.length_a   1.000
_cell.length_b   1.000
_cell.length_c   1.000
_cell.angle_alpha   90.00
_cell.angle_beta   90.00
_cell.angle_gamma   90.00
#
_symmetry.space_group_name_H-M   'P 1'
#
loop_
_entity.id
_entity.type
_entity.pdbx_description
1 polymer ?
#
loop_
_entity_poly.entity_id
_entity_poly.type
_entity_poly.pdbx_seq_one_letter_code
_entity_poly.pdbx_strand_id
1 'polypeptide(L)'
;MQKEEWMSIDEDIPLAATITGLEIFQAVSEQDQAIKVDSDGDVCVEENPPTNDEMRQALDILKRGVQHRSTNFKKQYEYEQYINELLRNNCRQAIINEFFTCYF
;
A
#
# COMPACT_ATOMS: atom_id res chain seq x y z
N MET A 1 -14.09 15.30 -28.49
CA MET A 1 -13.28 14.18 -27.98
C MET A 1 -11.90 14.74 -27.70
N GLN A 2 -11.72 15.32 -26.52
CA GLN A 2 -10.44 15.86 -26.09
C GLN A 2 -9.65 14.68 -25.53
N LYS A 3 -8.49 14.37 -26.11
CA LYS A 3 -7.56 13.39 -25.54
C LYS A 3 -6.82 14.12 -24.43
N GLU A 4 -7.01 13.67 -23.20
CA GLU A 4 -6.21 14.08 -22.05
C GLU A 4 -4.75 13.77 -22.34
N GLU A 5 -4.02 14.84 -22.58
CA GLU A 5 -2.57 14.92 -22.58
C GLU A 5 -2.12 14.70 -21.13
N TRP A 6 -1.92 13.44 -20.75
CA TRP A 6 -1.28 13.10 -19.49
C TRP A 6 0.15 13.64 -19.54
N MET A 7 0.41 14.71 -18.77
CA MET A 7 1.73 15.28 -18.56
C MET A 7 2.72 14.16 -18.21
N SER A 8 3.80 14.05 -18.98
CA SER A 8 4.92 13.15 -18.73
C SER A 8 5.70 13.65 -17.50
N ILE A 9 5.22 13.26 -16.31
CA ILE A 9 5.83 13.62 -15.02
C ILE A 9 7.14 12.86 -14.75
N ASP A 10 7.47 11.88 -15.60
CA ASP A 10 8.51 10.88 -15.35
C ASP A 10 9.68 10.96 -16.35
N GLU A 11 9.67 11.93 -17.29
CA GLU A 11 10.75 12.08 -18.28
C GLU A 11 12.03 12.70 -17.68
N ASP A 12 11.90 13.47 -16.60
CA ASP A 12 13.03 14.19 -15.98
C ASP A 12 13.42 13.65 -14.59
N ILE A 13 12.76 12.60 -14.10
CA ILE A 13 13.21 11.91 -12.90
C ILE A 13 14.32 10.97 -13.37
N PRO A 14 15.61 11.24 -13.09
CA PRO A 14 16.66 10.29 -13.43
C PRO A 14 16.28 8.98 -12.77
N LEU A 15 16.03 7.95 -13.59
CA LEU A 15 15.73 6.59 -13.16
C LEU A 15 16.79 6.24 -12.11
N ALA A 16 16.42 6.32 -10.83
CA ALA A 16 17.36 6.43 -9.74
C ALA A 16 18.36 5.28 -9.88
N ALA A 17 19.63 5.63 -10.16
CA ALA A 17 20.70 4.68 -10.37
C ALA A 17 20.61 3.63 -9.27
N THR A 18 20.32 2.37 -9.62
CA THR A 18 19.96 1.25 -8.73
C THR A 18 20.44 1.46 -7.30
N ILE A 19 19.69 2.23 -6.51
CA ILE A 19 20.08 2.53 -5.13
C ILE A 19 19.72 1.26 -4.38
N THR A 20 20.68 0.37 -4.22
CA THR A 20 20.47 -0.86 -3.48
C THR A 20 20.10 -0.50 -2.05
N GLY A 21 19.20 -1.26 -1.43
CA GLY A 21 18.78 -1.01 -0.05
C GLY A 21 19.95 -0.93 0.95
N LEU A 22 21.11 -1.51 0.59
CA LEU A 22 22.36 -1.39 1.33
C LEU A 22 22.91 0.06 1.36
N GLU A 23 22.86 0.79 0.26
CA GLU A 23 23.31 2.17 0.17
C GLU A 23 22.38 3.12 0.93
N ILE A 24 21.07 2.84 0.91
CA ILE A 24 20.08 3.55 1.72
C ILE A 24 20.34 3.29 3.21
N PHE A 25 20.52 2.03 3.59
CA PHE A 25 20.78 1.66 4.97
C PHE A 25 22.08 2.27 5.50
N GLN A 26 23.12 2.30 4.67
CA GLN A 26 24.39 2.89 5.00
C GLN A 26 24.30 4.42 5.11
N ALA A 27 23.64 5.10 4.17
CA ALA A 27 23.43 6.54 4.23
C ALA A 27 22.61 6.95 5.46
N VAL A 28 21.56 6.19 5.80
CA VAL A 28 20.75 6.43 7.00
C VAL A 28 21.54 6.17 8.28
N SER A 29 22.34 5.10 8.34
CA SER A 29 23.18 4.79 9.51
C SER A 29 24.28 5.84 9.74
N GLU A 30 24.86 6.35 8.66
CA GLU A 30 25.88 7.41 8.72
C GLU A 30 25.25 8.76 9.11
N GLN A 31 24.03 9.03 8.66
CA GLN A 31 23.27 10.23 9.04
C GLN A 31 22.85 10.20 10.52
N ASP A 32 22.40 9.05 11.04
CA ASP A 32 22.11 8.86 12.47
C ASP A 32 23.34 9.05 13.36
N GLN A 33 24.51 8.63 12.88
CA GLN A 33 25.78 8.86 13.60
C GLN A 33 26.25 10.32 13.52
N ALA A 34 26.03 11.01 12.40
CA ALA A 34 26.40 12.41 12.23
C ALA A 34 25.47 13.38 12.99
N ILE A 35 24.22 12.99 13.23
CA ILE A 35 23.26 13.72 14.09
C ILE A 35 23.61 13.57 15.57
N LYS A 36 24.55 12.67 15.91
CA LYS A 36 25.09 12.49 17.26
C LYS A 36 26.15 13.55 17.59
N VAL A 37 25.78 14.82 17.50
CA VAL A 37 26.53 15.95 18.07
C VAL A 37 25.79 16.36 19.35
N ASP A 38 26.37 15.95 20.50
CA ASP A 38 26.02 16.35 21.87
C ASP A 38 24.63 15.97 22.43
N SER A 39 24.13 14.77 22.16
CA SER A 39 23.18 14.16 23.11
C SER A 39 23.97 13.45 24.21
N ASP A 40 24.28 14.21 25.25
CA ASP A 40 24.96 13.79 26.48
C ASP A 40 24.20 12.60 27.11
N GLY A 41 24.62 11.39 26.77
CA GLY A 41 24.15 10.15 27.39
C GLY A 41 22.64 9.92 27.36
N ASP A 42 22.01 9.90 26.18
CA ASP A 42 20.69 9.25 26.05
C ASP A 42 20.90 7.74 26.24
N VAL A 43 20.89 7.33 27.50
CA VAL A 43 20.80 5.95 27.93
C VAL A 43 19.53 5.43 27.29
N CYS A 44 19.66 4.54 26.32
CA CYS A 44 18.57 3.75 25.78
C CYS A 44 17.69 3.31 26.95
N VAL A 45 16.56 3.98 27.13
CA VAL A 45 15.62 3.68 28.21
C VAL A 45 15.10 2.31 27.87
N GLU A 46 15.49 1.31 28.66
CA GLU A 46 14.94 -0.04 28.58
C GLU A 46 13.45 0.07 28.92
N GLU A 47 12.63 0.31 27.90
CA GLU A 47 11.18 0.35 28.07
C GLU A 47 10.71 -1.04 28.46
N ASN A 48 9.97 -1.12 29.57
CA ASN A 48 9.39 -2.36 30.02
C ASN A 48 8.44 -2.92 28.95
N PRO A 49 8.37 -4.25 28.77
CA PRO A 49 7.39 -4.86 27.88
C PRO A 49 5.97 -4.38 28.24
N PRO A 50 5.09 -4.19 27.25
CA PRO A 50 3.72 -3.75 27.51
C PRO A 50 3.02 -4.72 28.45
N THR A 51 2.31 -4.15 29.41
CA THR A 51 1.52 -4.87 30.39
C THR A 51 0.29 -5.51 29.75
N ASN A 52 -0.26 -6.54 30.41
CA ASN A 52 -1.49 -7.19 29.94
C ASN A 52 -2.65 -6.20 29.76
N ASP A 53 -2.73 -5.16 30.59
CA ASP A 53 -3.78 -4.14 30.51
C ASP A 53 -3.62 -3.26 29.26
N GLU A 54 -2.39 -2.87 28.93
CA GLU A 54 -2.08 -2.12 27.70
C GLU A 54 -2.38 -2.95 26.45
N MET A 55 -2.02 -4.24 26.44
CA MET A 55 -2.36 -5.15 25.34
C MET A 55 -3.88 -5.30 25.17
N ARG A 56 -4.63 -5.38 26.29
CA ARG A 56 -6.09 -5.49 26.27
C ARG A 56 -6.74 -4.22 25.74
N GLN A 57 -6.19 -3.06 26.10
CA GLN A 57 -6.67 -1.76 25.63
C GLN A 57 -6.41 -1.58 24.12
N ALA A 58 -5.21 -1.98 23.65
CA ALA A 58 -4.87 -1.99 22.23
C ALA A 58 -5.80 -2.91 21.42
N LEU A 59 -6.11 -4.09 21.96
CA LEU A 59 -7.06 -5.02 21.33
C LEU A 59 -8.47 -4.45 21.22
N ASP A 60 -8.96 -3.76 22.26
CA ASP A 60 -10.28 -3.13 22.25
C ASP A 60 -10.36 -1.97 21.23
N ILE A 61 -9.29 -1.18 21.09
CA ILE A 61 -9.19 -0.13 20.06
C ILE A 61 -9.24 -0.76 18.66
N LEU A 62 -8.44 -1.80 18.42
CA LEU A 62 -8.43 -2.53 17.15
C LEU A 62 -9.82 -3.06 16.83
N LYS A 63 -10.49 -3.71 17.80
CA LYS A 63 -11.83 -4.27 17.65
C LYS A 63 -12.85 -3.19 17.27
N ARG A 64 -12.80 -2.01 17.91
CA ARG A 64 -13.67 -0.87 17.56
C ARG A 64 -13.40 -0.34 16.15
N GLY A 65 -12.12 -0.22 15.76
CA GLY A 65 -11.73 0.21 14.43
C GLY A 65 -12.23 -0.74 13.34
N VAL A 66 -12.06 -2.05 13.57
CA VAL A 66 -12.56 -3.11 12.68
C VAL A 66 -14.09 -3.09 12.62
N GLN A 67 -14.78 -3.05 13.75
CA GLN A 67 -16.25 -3.01 13.78
C GLN A 67 -16.81 -1.80 13.03
N HIS A 68 -16.29 -0.60 13.29
CA HIS A 68 -16.77 0.63 12.65
C HIS A 68 -16.49 0.65 11.14
N ARG A 69 -15.38 0.06 10.69
CA ARG A 69 -15.02 0.05 9.26
C ARG A 69 -15.51 -1.19 8.51
N SER A 70 -16.00 -2.21 9.22
CA SER A 70 -16.43 -3.49 8.64
C SER A 70 -17.54 -3.35 7.59
N THR A 71 -18.48 -2.42 7.78
CA THR A 71 -19.55 -2.16 6.82
C THR A 71 -19.03 -1.55 5.52
N ASN A 72 -18.01 -0.68 5.62
CA ASN A 72 -17.36 -0.10 4.45
C ASN A 72 -16.49 -1.15 3.73
N PHE A 73 -15.76 -1.99 4.47
CA PHE A 73 -15.01 -3.11 3.89
C PHE A 73 -15.93 -4.11 3.17
N LYS A 74 -17.08 -4.43 3.76
CA LYS A 74 -18.08 -5.31 3.13
C LYS A 74 -18.61 -4.73 1.83
N LYS A 75 -18.99 -3.46 1.83
CA LYS A 75 -19.44 -2.77 0.61
C LYS A 75 -18.35 -2.74 -0.45
N GLN A 76 -17.11 -2.41 -0.08
CA GLN A 76 -15.98 -2.39 -1.01
C GLN A 76 -15.75 -3.77 -1.64
N TYR A 77 -15.75 -4.83 -0.83
CA TYR A 77 -15.62 -6.20 -1.31
C TYR A 77 -16.77 -6.58 -2.26
N GLU A 78 -18.01 -6.25 -1.92
CA GLU A 78 -19.18 -6.50 -2.78
C GLU A 78 -19.06 -5.76 -4.13
N TYR A 79 -18.59 -4.51 -4.14
CA TYR A 79 -18.33 -3.75 -5.37
C TYR A 79 -17.22 -4.39 -6.22
N GLU A 80 -16.11 -4.80 -5.61
CA GLU A 80 -15.02 -5.49 -6.31
C GLU A 80 -15.48 -6.82 -6.93
N GLN A 81 -16.27 -7.62 -6.19
CA GLN A 81 -16.85 -8.86 -6.72
C GLN A 81 -17.76 -8.59 -7.92
N TYR A 82 -18.63 -7.58 -7.83
CA TYR A 82 -19.53 -7.21 -8.92
C TYR A 82 -18.78 -6.78 -10.19
N ILE A 83 -17.73 -5.97 -10.05
CA ILE A 83 -16.89 -5.54 -11.19
C ILE A 83 -16.20 -6.76 -11.83
N ASN A 84 -15.64 -7.65 -11.02
CA ASN A 84 -14.98 -8.86 -11.51
C ASN A 84 -15.94 -9.79 -12.26
N GLU A 85 -17.17 -9.92 -11.78
CA GLU A 85 -18.21 -10.72 -12.45
C GLU A 85 -18.61 -10.10 -13.79
N LEU A 86 -18.83 -8.79 -13.85
CA LEU A 86 -19.09 -8.06 -15.09
C LEU A 86 -17.98 -8.25 -16.12
N LEU A 87 -16.73 -8.06 -15.70
CA LEU A 87 -15.56 -8.24 -16.57
C LEU A 87 -15.48 -9.67 -17.10
N ARG A 88 -15.65 -10.67 -16.23
CA ARG A 88 -15.66 -12.09 -16.63
C ARG A 88 -16.76 -12.40 -17.64
N ASN A 89 -17.97 -11.88 -17.43
CA ASN A 89 -19.09 -12.09 -18.34
C ASN A 89 -18.86 -11.40 -19.69
N ASN A 90 -18.31 -10.18 -19.68
CA ASN A 90 -17.93 -9.48 -20.90
C ASN A 90 -16.82 -10.21 -21.67
N CYS A 91 -15.79 -10.73 -21.01
CA CYS A 91 -14.76 -11.56 -21.65
C CYS A 91 -15.35 -12.80 -22.32
N ARG A 92 -16.29 -13.49 -21.66
CA ARG A 92 -16.98 -14.65 -22.24
C ARG A 92 -17.81 -14.24 -23.46
N GLN A 93 -18.51 -13.10 -23.38
CA GLN A 93 -19.29 -12.59 -24.50
C GLN A 93 -18.40 -12.18 -25.68
N ALA A 94 -17.25 -11.55 -25.42
CA ALA A 94 -16.28 -11.19 -26.46
C ALA A 94 -15.78 -12.43 -27.21
N ILE A 95 -15.44 -13.50 -26.48
CA ILE A 95 -15.01 -14.78 -27.06
C ILE A 95 -16.11 -15.39 -27.94
N ILE A 96 -17.36 -15.33 -27.50
CA ILE A 96 -18.50 -15.84 -28.27
C ILE A 96 -18.71 -15.01 -29.55
N ASN A 97 -18.62 -13.68 -29.45
CA ASN A 97 -18.76 -12.80 -30.61
C ASN A 97 -17.63 -13.01 -31.62
N GLU A 98 -16.41 -13.22 -31.15
CA GLU A 98 -15.25 -13.57 -31.99
C GLU A 98 -15.49 -14.87 -32.75
N PHE A 99 -16.00 -15.91 -32.06
CA PHE A 99 -16.39 -17.17 -32.72
C PHE A 99 -17.38 -16.92 -33.86
N PHE A 100 -18.46 -16.18 -33.63
CA PHE A 100 -19.44 -15.90 -34.69
C PHE A 100 -18.90 -15.03 -35.83
N THR A 101 -17.94 -14.14 -35.57
CA THR A 101 -17.29 -13.30 -36.60
C THR A 101 -16.37 -14.12 -37.53
N CYS A 102 -15.88 -15.28 -37.08
CA CYS A 102 -15.08 -16.18 -37.91
C CYS A 102 -15.92 -17.10 -38.82
N TYR A 103 -17.19 -17.31 -38.50
CA TYR A 103 -18.08 -18.26 -39.20
C TYR A 103 -19.11 -17.59 -40.13
N PHE A 104 -19.28 -16.27 -40.07
CA PHE A 104 -20.14 -15.48 -40.95
C PHE A 104 -19.35 -14.34 -41.58
#